data_AF-A0A1A8GHW1-F1
#
_entry.id   AF-A0A1A8GHW1-F1
#
_cell.length_a   1.000
_cell.length_b   1.000
_cell.length_c   1.000
_cell.angle_alpha   90.00
_cell.angle_beta   90.00
_cell.angle_gamma   90.00
#
_symmetry.space_group_name_H-M   'P 1'
#
loop_
_entity.id
_entity.type
_entity.pdbx_description
1 polymer ?
#
loop_
_entity_poly.entity_id
_entity_poly.type
_entity_poly.pdbx_seq_one_letter_code
_entity_poly.pdbx_strand_id
1 'polypeptide(L)'
;KICNYQGKARVVVQLVTALTPMPQLHAHSLVGKLCDKGICIAEMQSKDSSISFPNLGILHVTKKNVAKTLEERMVEAFRMGYSCGVSIHPEIDVLQGEVRIPRELSDHQRNIISIAAANQAKEMDLSVVRLMFTAFLPDSE
;
A
#
# COMPACT_ATOMS: atom_id res chain seq x y z
N LYS A 1 -2.15 8.42 -15.53
CA LYS A 1 -2.47 9.83 -15.85
C LYS A 1 -3.38 10.34 -14.75
N ILE A 2 -3.09 11.49 -14.15
CA ILE A 2 -4.02 12.14 -13.21
C ILE A 2 -4.86 13.09 -14.06
N CYS A 3 -6.17 12.85 -14.13
CA CYS A 3 -7.09 13.69 -14.89
C CYS A 3 -7.59 14.84 -14.02
N ASN A 4 -7.88 16.00 -14.63
CA ASN A 4 -8.46 17.17 -13.97
C ASN A 4 -7.60 17.76 -12.83
N TYR A 5 -6.29 17.49 -12.83
CA TYR A 5 -5.34 18.09 -11.89
C TYR A 5 -4.01 18.34 -12.60
N GLN A 6 -3.45 19.55 -12.41
CA GLN A 6 -2.15 19.94 -12.92
C GLN A 6 -1.36 20.59 -11.78
N GLY A 7 -0.41 19.86 -11.23
CA GLY A 7 0.31 20.27 -10.03
C GLY A 7 1.24 19.17 -9.53
N LYS A 8 1.87 19.41 -8.38
CA LYS A 8 2.68 18.38 -7.72
C LYS A 8 1.77 17.28 -7.20
N ALA A 9 2.15 16.03 -7.40
CA ALA A 9 1.42 14.89 -6.82
C ALA A 9 2.38 13.78 -6.46
N ARG A 10 2.03 12.96 -5.48
CA ARG A 10 2.73 11.70 -5.19
C ARG A 10 1.82 10.55 -5.59
N VAL A 11 2.33 9.60 -6.36
CA VAL A 11 1.62 8.36 -6.69
C VAL A 11 2.31 7.21 -6.00
N VAL A 12 1.55 6.47 -5.18
CA VAL A 12 1.99 5.22 -4.54
C VAL A 12 1.33 4.06 -5.27
N VAL A 13 2.12 3.03 -5.55
CA VAL A 13 1.67 1.79 -6.18
C VAL A 13 1.88 0.63 -5.22
N GLN A 14 0.83 -0.13 -4.96
CA GLN A 14 0.84 -1.27 -4.05
C GLN A 14 0.26 -2.52 -4.73
N LEU A 15 0.74 -3.69 -4.33
CA LEU A 15 0.07 -4.96 -4.66
C LEU A 15 -1.06 -5.22 -3.69
N VAL A 16 -2.23 -5.51 -4.24
CA VAL A 16 -3.44 -5.88 -3.52
C VAL A 16 -3.99 -7.22 -4.02
N THR A 17 -4.82 -7.86 -3.21
CA THR A 17 -5.57 -9.06 -3.57
C THR A 17 -6.51 -8.81 -4.75
N ALA A 18 -6.74 -9.83 -5.58
CA ALA A 18 -7.56 -9.71 -6.78
C ALA A 18 -9.00 -10.19 -6.60
N LEU A 19 -9.22 -11.14 -5.70
CA LEU A 19 -10.47 -11.92 -5.62
C LEU A 19 -11.32 -11.59 -4.38
N THR A 20 -10.85 -10.71 -3.51
CA THR A 20 -11.58 -10.29 -2.31
C THR A 20 -12.56 -9.15 -2.65
N PRO A 21 -13.74 -9.08 -2.00
CA PRO A 21 -14.71 -8.00 -2.24
C PRO A 21 -14.14 -6.60 -1.97
N MET A 22 -13.39 -6.48 -0.87
CA MET A 22 -12.61 -5.29 -0.54
C MET A 22 -11.14 -5.57 -0.83
N PRO A 23 -10.40 -4.64 -1.49
CA PRO A 23 -8.96 -4.81 -1.71
C PRO A 23 -8.21 -4.95 -0.39
N GLN A 24 -7.37 -5.97 -0.26
CA GLN A 24 -6.47 -6.18 0.87
C GLN A 24 -5.03 -6.12 0.38
N LEU A 25 -4.08 -5.77 1.24
CA LEU A 25 -2.66 -5.80 0.86
C LEU A 25 -2.24 -7.23 0.51
N HIS A 26 -1.47 -7.39 -0.58
CA HIS A 26 -0.91 -8.69 -0.95
C HIS A 26 0.40 -8.98 -0.20
N ALA A 27 0.82 -10.23 -0.01
CA ALA A 27 2.12 -10.49 0.65
C ALA A 27 3.33 -10.40 -0.31
N HIS A 28 3.09 -10.36 -1.62
CA HIS A 28 4.14 -10.07 -2.60
C HIS A 28 4.57 -8.61 -2.55
N SER A 29 5.78 -8.36 -3.05
CA SER A 29 6.40 -7.05 -3.06
C SER A 29 6.62 -6.58 -4.50
N LEU A 30 6.37 -5.30 -4.76
CA LEU A 30 6.90 -4.67 -5.98
C LEU A 30 8.38 -4.44 -5.84
N VAL A 31 9.11 -4.71 -6.92
CA VAL A 31 10.54 -4.41 -7.03
C VAL A 31 10.80 -3.65 -8.33
N GLY A 32 11.77 -2.74 -8.28
CA GLY A 32 12.09 -1.86 -9.40
C GLY A 32 12.77 -0.60 -8.91
N LYS A 33 13.09 0.31 -9.85
CA LYS A 33 13.90 1.50 -9.57
C LYS A 33 13.23 2.48 -8.58
N LEU A 34 11.90 2.60 -8.63
CA LEU A 34 11.11 3.51 -7.80
C LEU A 34 10.47 2.80 -6.60
N CYS A 35 10.89 1.56 -6.32
CA CYS A 35 10.24 0.72 -5.34
C CYS A 35 11.11 0.53 -4.12
N ASP A 36 10.51 0.68 -2.95
CA ASP A 36 11.13 0.42 -1.66
C ASP A 36 10.12 -0.33 -0.78
N LYS A 37 10.62 -1.29 0.02
CA LYS A 37 9.80 -2.13 0.93
C LYS A 37 8.51 -2.68 0.30
N GLY A 38 8.55 -3.04 -0.98
CA GLY A 38 7.42 -3.67 -1.69
C GLY A 38 6.33 -2.73 -2.21
N ILE A 39 6.55 -1.41 -2.16
CA ILE A 39 5.68 -0.39 -2.77
C ILE A 39 6.51 0.45 -3.74
N CYS A 40 5.89 1.09 -4.72
CA CYS A 40 6.59 2.05 -5.59
C CYS A 40 6.04 3.45 -5.40
N ILE A 41 6.92 4.45 -5.32
CA ILE A 41 6.55 5.84 -5.07
C ILE A 41 7.16 6.68 -6.17
N ALA A 42 6.33 7.52 -6.80
CA ALA A 42 6.78 8.49 -7.78
C ALA A 42 6.19 9.87 -7.46
N GLU A 43 7.01 10.90 -7.63
CA GLU A 43 6.57 12.29 -7.50
C GLU A 43 6.43 12.91 -8.90
N MET A 44 5.30 13.56 -9.12
CA MET A 44 4.97 14.30 -10.33
C MET A 44 5.28 15.78 -10.11
N GLN A 45 5.90 16.41 -11.10
CA GLN A 45 6.06 17.87 -11.13
C GLN A 45 4.88 18.52 -11.85
N SER A 46 4.68 19.83 -11.65
CA SER A 46 3.50 20.57 -12.15
C SER A 46 3.34 20.60 -13.68
N LYS A 47 4.38 20.27 -14.43
CA LYS A 47 4.35 20.24 -15.90
C LYS A 47 3.91 18.88 -16.47
N ASP A 48 3.93 17.83 -15.65
CA ASP A 48 3.62 16.47 -16.07
C ASP A 48 2.16 16.13 -15.72
N SER A 49 1.47 15.42 -16.62
CA SER A 49 0.12 14.87 -16.36
C SER A 49 0.10 13.34 -16.27
N SER A 50 1.24 12.71 -16.57
CA SER A 50 1.39 11.26 -16.62
C SER A 50 2.68 10.82 -15.90
N ILE A 51 2.54 9.80 -15.06
CA ILE A 51 3.65 9.09 -14.44
C ILE A 51 3.68 7.67 -15.01
N SER A 52 4.87 7.13 -15.20
CA SER A 52 5.08 5.75 -15.62
C SER A 52 5.98 5.01 -14.62
N PHE A 53 5.76 3.71 -14.49
CA PHE A 53 6.56 2.81 -13.66
C PHE A 53 7.15 1.72 -14.57
N PRO A 54 8.23 2.01 -15.32
CA PRO A 54 8.84 1.02 -16.19
C PRO A 54 9.57 -0.04 -15.38
N ASN A 55 9.68 -1.25 -15.94
CA ASN A 55 10.48 -2.35 -15.38
C ASN A 55 10.06 -2.77 -13.96
N LEU A 56 8.76 -2.81 -13.69
CA LEU A 56 8.24 -3.37 -12.44
C LEU A 56 8.36 -4.90 -12.44
N GLY A 57 8.97 -5.43 -11.39
CA GLY A 57 8.94 -6.85 -11.06
C GLY A 57 8.07 -7.12 -9.85
N ILE A 58 7.66 -8.38 -9.71
CA ILE A 58 6.91 -8.86 -8.55
C ILE A 58 7.78 -9.90 -7.85
N LEU A 59 8.21 -9.58 -6.64
CA LEU A 59 8.94 -10.49 -5.78
C LEU A 59 7.95 -11.41 -5.07
N HIS A 60 8.00 -12.69 -5.45
CA HIS A 60 7.16 -13.72 -4.87
C HIS A 60 7.61 -14.07 -3.44
N VAL A 61 6.65 -14.09 -2.50
CA VAL A 61 6.89 -14.48 -1.10
C VAL A 61 6.74 -16.00 -0.96
N THR A 62 7.50 -16.61 -0.05
CA THR A 62 7.30 -18.03 0.26
C THR A 62 6.08 -18.22 1.15
N LYS A 63 5.37 -19.36 1.01
CA LYS A 63 4.17 -19.68 1.82
C LYS A 63 4.39 -19.49 3.33
N LYS A 64 5.54 -19.93 3.84
CA LYS A 64 5.88 -19.81 5.27
C LYS A 64 6.04 -18.36 5.77
N ASN A 65 6.29 -17.41 4.87
CA ASN A 65 6.54 -16.01 5.23
C ASN A 65 5.34 -15.09 4.98
N VAL A 66 4.23 -15.59 4.40
CA VAL A 66 3.08 -14.77 3.99
C VAL A 66 2.56 -13.90 5.12
N ALA A 67 2.23 -14.50 6.27
CA ALA A 67 1.67 -13.76 7.41
C ALA A 67 2.63 -12.70 7.95
N LYS A 68 3.91 -13.06 8.13
CA LYS A 68 4.94 -12.14 8.63
C LYS A 68 5.15 -10.96 7.68
N THR A 69 5.32 -11.24 6.38
CA THR A 69 5.51 -10.20 5.37
C THR A 69 4.27 -9.32 5.25
N LEU A 70 3.07 -9.90 5.35
CA LEU A 70 1.83 -9.13 5.32
C LEU A 70 1.70 -8.19 6.53
N GLU A 71 2.04 -8.64 7.73
CA GLU A 71 2.09 -7.81 8.94
C GLU A 71 3.02 -6.61 8.73
N GLU A 72 4.25 -6.85 8.25
CA GLU A 72 5.23 -5.79 7.96
C GLU A 72 4.70 -4.77 6.95
N ARG A 73 4.02 -5.25 5.89
CA ARG A 73 3.39 -4.36 4.89
C ARG A 73 2.25 -3.53 5.47
N MET A 74 1.40 -4.12 6.31
CA MET A 74 0.29 -3.42 6.97
C MET A 74 0.80 -2.37 7.96
N VAL A 75 1.84 -2.68 8.73
CA VAL A 75 2.50 -1.74 9.64
C VAL A 75 3.07 -0.55 8.87
N GLU A 76 3.81 -0.78 7.78
CA GLU A 76 4.38 0.32 7.00
C GLU A 76 3.28 1.15 6.33
N ALA A 77 2.23 0.52 5.79
CA ALA A 77 1.10 1.21 5.20
C ALA A 77 0.39 2.11 6.22
N PHE A 78 0.20 1.62 7.45
CA PHE A 78 -0.35 2.42 8.54
C PHE A 78 0.54 3.61 8.92
N ARG A 79 1.84 3.35 9.14
CA ARG A 79 2.80 4.38 9.54
C ARG A 79 2.91 5.48 8.50
N MET A 80 2.94 5.12 7.21
CA MET A 80 3.10 6.07 6.11
C MET A 80 1.78 6.70 5.63
N GLY A 81 0.63 6.27 6.17
CA GLY A 81 -0.68 6.72 5.69
C GLY A 81 -1.05 6.21 4.29
N TYR A 82 -0.44 5.11 3.83
CA TYR A 82 -0.68 4.49 2.52
C TYR A 82 -1.68 3.33 2.59
N SER A 83 -2.62 3.38 3.53
CA SER A 83 -3.72 2.39 3.66
C SER A 83 -5.03 2.85 3.02
N CYS A 84 -5.05 3.98 2.31
CA CYS A 84 -6.25 4.48 1.65
C CYS A 84 -6.76 3.49 0.60
N GLY A 85 -8.01 3.04 0.76
CA GLY A 85 -8.70 2.13 -0.15
C GLY A 85 -8.29 0.65 -0.07
N VAL A 86 -7.48 0.27 0.93
CA VAL A 86 -7.27 -1.13 1.30
C VAL A 86 -7.91 -1.41 2.67
N SER A 87 -8.36 -2.64 2.89
CA SER A 87 -8.92 -3.07 4.18
C SER A 87 -7.88 -3.87 4.98
N ILE A 88 -7.56 -3.39 6.18
CA ILE A 88 -6.72 -4.09 7.14
C ILE A 88 -7.61 -4.63 8.27
N HIS A 89 -8.26 -3.71 8.99
CA HIS A 89 -9.16 -4.01 10.09
C HIS A 89 -9.98 -2.75 10.39
N PRO A 90 -11.28 -2.84 10.77
CA PRO A 90 -12.12 -1.66 11.00
C PRO A 90 -11.48 -0.60 11.92
N GLU A 91 -10.88 -1.01 13.04
CA GLU A 91 -10.19 -0.09 13.97
C GLU A 91 -8.93 0.58 13.40
N ILE A 92 -8.30 -0.03 12.39
CA ILE A 92 -7.15 0.53 11.69
C ILE A 92 -7.62 1.43 10.54
N ASP A 93 -8.67 0.99 9.84
CA ASP A 93 -9.21 1.62 8.64
C ASP A 93 -9.92 2.96 8.97
N VAL A 94 -10.49 3.11 10.18
CA VAL A 94 -11.09 4.39 10.63
C VAL A 94 -10.04 5.50 10.83
N LEU A 95 -8.77 5.15 11.01
CA LEU A 95 -7.70 6.11 11.26
C LEU A 95 -7.14 6.73 9.97
N GLN A 96 -7.91 6.80 8.87
CA GLN A 96 -7.46 7.41 7.62
C GLN A 96 -7.37 8.95 7.77
N GLY A 97 -6.17 9.49 8.06
CA GLY A 97 -5.90 10.94 8.11
C GLY A 97 -4.42 11.31 7.96
N GLU A 98 -4.14 12.53 7.50
CA GLU A 98 -2.80 13.14 7.24
C GLU A 98 -1.65 12.20 6.81
N VAL A 99 -1.31 12.26 5.52
CA VAL A 99 -0.27 11.45 4.87
C VAL A 99 1.13 12.07 5.01
N ARG A 100 1.24 13.23 5.67
CA ARG A 100 2.49 14.02 5.73
C ARG A 100 3.43 13.59 6.85
N ILE A 101 2.91 13.00 7.93
CA ILE A 101 3.70 12.68 9.12
C ILE A 101 3.62 11.18 9.39
N PRO A 102 4.77 10.47 9.53
CA PRO A 102 4.77 9.08 9.95
C PRO A 102 4.03 8.92 11.28
N ARG A 103 3.03 8.05 11.32
CA ARG A 103 2.27 7.79 12.53
C ARG A 103 3.07 6.89 13.47
N GLU A 104 2.94 7.17 14.76
CA GLU A 104 3.33 6.21 15.78
C GLU A 104 2.32 5.06 15.83
N LEU A 105 2.83 3.85 15.95
CA LEU A 105 2.02 2.64 16.06
C LEU A 105 2.00 2.23 17.53
N SER A 106 0.81 2.23 18.15
CA SER A 106 0.65 1.73 19.52
C SER A 106 0.71 0.21 19.58
N ASP A 107 0.99 -0.34 20.76
CA ASP A 107 1.01 -1.80 20.96
C ASP A 107 -0.36 -2.45 20.66
N HIS A 108 -1.45 -1.75 20.98
CA HIS A 108 -2.82 -2.20 20.65
C HIS A 108 -3.01 -2.31 19.13
N GLN A 109 -2.64 -1.26 18.38
CA GLN A 109 -2.73 -1.25 16.92
C GLN A 109 -1.83 -2.32 16.30
N ARG A 110 -0.62 -2.50 16.85
CA ARG A 110 0.31 -3.55 16.42
C ARG A 110 -0.29 -4.94 16.57
N ASN A 111 -0.94 -5.20 17.71
CA ASN A 111 -1.61 -6.47 17.97
C ASN A 111 -2.78 -6.70 16.99
N ILE A 112 -3.61 -5.68 16.75
CA ILE A 112 -4.70 -5.75 15.77
C ILE A 112 -4.16 -6.09 14.38
N ILE A 113 -3.12 -5.38 13.93
CA ILE A 113 -2.51 -5.61 12.62
C ILE A 113 -1.97 -7.04 12.51
N SER A 114 -1.31 -7.55 13.56
CA SER A 114 -0.79 -8.92 13.58
C SER A 114 -1.90 -9.97 13.44
N ILE A 115 -3.01 -9.80 14.17
CA ILE A 115 -4.18 -10.69 14.05
C ILE A 115 -4.80 -10.60 12.64
N ALA A 116 -4.97 -9.38 12.11
CA ALA A 116 -5.51 -9.16 10.77
C ALA A 116 -4.64 -9.83 9.70
N ALA A 117 -3.31 -9.65 9.77
CA ALA A 117 -2.36 -10.27 8.86
C ALA A 117 -2.44 -11.81 8.91
N ALA A 118 -2.48 -12.39 10.10
CA ALA A 118 -2.60 -13.84 10.27
C ALA A 118 -3.89 -14.40 9.67
N ASN A 119 -5.01 -13.67 9.77
CA ASN A 119 -6.28 -14.09 9.18
C ASN A 119 -6.31 -13.92 7.66
N GLN A 120 -5.91 -12.76 7.15
CA GLN A 120 -5.89 -12.50 5.71
C GLN A 120 -4.89 -13.40 4.97
N ALA A 121 -3.80 -13.82 5.61
CA ALA A 121 -2.82 -14.72 5.02
C ALA A 121 -3.35 -16.13 4.70
N LYS A 122 -4.38 -16.61 5.41
CA LYS A 122 -4.93 -17.97 5.21
C LYS A 122 -5.61 -18.14 3.87
N GLU A 123 -6.30 -17.10 3.42
CA GLU A 123 -7.12 -17.10 2.20
C GLU A 123 -6.40 -16.41 1.02
N MET A 124 -5.14 -16.03 1.18
CA MET A 124 -4.40 -15.27 0.17
C MET A 124 -3.96 -16.16 -1.01
N ASP A 125 -4.39 -15.80 -2.21
CA ASP A 125 -3.96 -16.44 -3.45
C ASP A 125 -2.64 -15.85 -3.95
N LEU A 126 -1.54 -16.61 -3.81
CA LEU A 126 -0.20 -16.19 -4.24
C LEU A 126 0.03 -16.26 -5.76
N SER A 127 -0.94 -16.74 -6.54
CA SER A 127 -0.82 -16.81 -8.01
C SER A 127 -1.31 -15.56 -8.72
N VAL A 128 -2.07 -14.70 -8.04
CA VAL A 128 -2.72 -13.54 -8.64
C VAL A 128 -2.61 -12.31 -7.76
N VAL A 129 -2.31 -11.17 -8.39
CA VAL A 129 -2.22 -9.87 -7.73
C VAL A 129 -2.85 -8.80 -8.60
N ARG A 130 -3.23 -7.68 -7.99
CA ARG A 130 -3.60 -6.44 -8.69
C ARG A 130 -2.69 -5.30 -8.27
N LEU A 131 -2.49 -4.35 -9.18
CA LEU A 131 -1.86 -3.07 -8.88
C LEU A 131 -2.94 -2.07 -8.44
N MET A 132 -2.70 -1.42 -7.32
CA MET A 132 -3.48 -0.28 -6.86
C MET A 132 -2.63 0.99 -6.96
N PHE A 133 -3.17 2.01 -7.62
CA PHE A 133 -2.53 3.31 -7.78
C PHE A 133 -3.28 4.33 -6.91
N THR A 134 -2.57 4.95 -5.97
CA THR A 134 -3.13 5.96 -5.07
C THR A 134 -2.40 7.27 -5.30
N ALA A 135 -3.13 8.31 -5.70
CA ALA A 135 -2.59 9.65 -5.89
C ALA A 135 -2.84 10.51 -4.63
N PHE A 136 -1.80 11.16 -4.15
CA PHE A 136 -1.82 12.12 -3.06
C PHE A 136 -1.52 13.51 -3.63
N LEU A 137 -2.46 14.43 -3.41
CA LEU A 137 -2.35 15.83 -3.82
C LEU A 137 -1.95 16.66 -2.59
N PRO A 138 -1.15 17.73 -2.76
CA PRO A 138 -0.89 18.67 -1.69
C PRO A 138 -2.19 19.37 -1.29
N ASP A 139 -2.41 19.51 0.02
CA ASP A 139 -3.44 20.41 0.54
C ASP A 139 -3.09 21.85 0.18
N SER A 140 -4.11 22.68 0.04
CA SER A 140 -3.96 24.13 -0.05
C SER A 140 -3.28 24.65 1.22
N GLU A 141 -2.27 25.52 1.05
CA GLU A 141 -1.70 26.28 2.19
C GLU A 141 -2.75 27.16 2.86
#